data_AF-A0A7Y2L167-F1
#
_entry.id   AF-A0A7Y2L167-F1
#
_cell.length_a   1.000
_cell.length_b   1.000
_cell.length_c   1.000
_cell.angle_alpha   90.00
_cell.angle_beta   90.00
_cell.angle_gamma   90.00
#
_symmetry.space_group_name_H-M   'P 1'
#
loop_
_entity.id
_entity.type
_entity.pdbx_description
1 polymer ?
#
loop_
_entity_poly.entity_id
_entity_poly.type
_entity_poly.pdbx_seq_one_letter_code
_entity_poly.pdbx_strand_id
1 'polypeptide(L)'
;MSRSLPRHRFNLLSAGIGDDLQAPPFNSAPCAFDREPAGWPSVSMATGEVLLRLSDGVLDGPLAFEWTRRYCSGVVETASELGFGWTHALCHRLHCDGQSLLWTDPENRETRFPRPVGQRPDISACVTGPAIYRGDSDGELILAPAARPRHFYHFQDLELSGISDAYGNRLSITWHTANLRRIDNGAGRALLLRHAHGRLCAVDYQQYDDSGEPGDTLTGHNAGCRPERWSTLFTLMTYQYNDSGQLISASNALQETEHYRYDARHVIQERQLAGGAVLFWEWQHCGKHSRCIRHSTNFGHMQIHYERDGQGAVTAKSQDGSQQTWVYDNNGRLVSQTGPDGAQHQKSYDEQGRLIAEIDPLGAVIQYRYNPTGQLSALIPPHD
;
A
#
# COMPACT_ATOMS: atom_id res chain seq x y z
N MET A 1 41.59 -43.33 4.51
CA MET A 1 40.19 -43.61 4.90
C MET A 1 39.53 -42.29 5.29
N SER A 2 38.81 -41.66 4.37
CA SER A 2 38.08 -40.41 4.61
C SER A 2 36.59 -40.77 4.74
N ARG A 3 35.97 -40.45 5.88
CA ARG A 3 34.54 -40.67 6.12
C ARG A 3 33.77 -39.41 5.74
N SER A 4 32.92 -39.52 4.73
CA SER A 4 31.93 -38.52 4.34
C SER A 4 30.76 -38.49 5.33
N LEU A 5 30.32 -37.28 5.73
CA LEU A 5 29.05 -37.07 6.42
C LEU A 5 27.88 -36.95 5.40
N PRO A 6 26.64 -37.35 5.75
CA PRO A 6 25.57 -37.47 4.78
C PRO A 6 24.87 -36.13 4.52
N ARG A 7 24.60 -35.84 3.24
CA ARG A 7 23.68 -34.79 2.80
C ARG A 7 22.24 -35.27 3.00
N HIS A 8 21.49 -34.67 3.93
CA HIS A 8 20.05 -34.89 4.02
C HIS A 8 19.35 -34.14 2.87
N ARG A 9 18.79 -34.90 1.91
CA ARG A 9 17.80 -34.42 0.95
C ARG A 9 16.43 -34.43 1.63
N PHE A 10 15.79 -33.27 1.78
CA PHE A 10 14.37 -33.19 2.07
C PHE A 10 13.60 -33.28 0.74
N ASN A 11 12.81 -34.33 0.57
CA ASN A 11 11.89 -34.49 -0.55
C ASN A 11 10.64 -33.65 -0.30
N LEU A 12 10.36 -32.69 -1.19
CA LEU A 12 9.08 -32.00 -1.26
C LEU A 12 8.11 -32.83 -2.12
N LEU A 13 7.02 -33.28 -1.52
CA LEU A 13 5.89 -33.91 -2.23
C LEU A 13 5.05 -32.82 -2.87
N SER A 14 4.72 -33.00 -4.16
CA SER A 14 3.84 -32.12 -4.93
C SER A 14 2.37 -32.40 -4.61
N ALA A 15 1.57 -31.35 -4.46
CA ALA A 15 0.12 -31.45 -4.46
C ALA A 15 -0.50 -30.20 -5.11
N GLY A 16 -1.32 -30.46 -6.14
CA GLY A 16 -2.51 -29.73 -6.61
C GLY A 16 -2.51 -28.19 -6.65
N ILE A 17 -2.53 -27.67 -7.88
CA ILE A 17 -2.80 -26.27 -8.23
C ILE A 17 -4.25 -25.91 -7.85
N GLY A 18 -4.41 -24.80 -7.12
CA GLY A 18 -5.66 -24.05 -6.99
C GLY A 18 -5.38 -22.58 -7.34
N ASP A 19 -5.96 -22.10 -8.44
CA ASP A 19 -5.92 -20.72 -8.89
C ASP A 19 -6.73 -19.82 -7.94
N ASP A 20 -6.13 -19.38 -6.84
CA ASP A 20 -6.49 -18.18 -6.08
C ASP A 20 -5.46 -17.96 -4.96
N LEU A 21 -4.28 -17.47 -5.33
CA LEU A 21 -3.24 -17.08 -4.37
C LEU A 21 -3.11 -15.55 -4.36
N GLN A 22 -3.93 -14.89 -3.53
CA GLN A 22 -3.50 -13.63 -2.92
C GLN A 22 -2.36 -13.96 -1.96
N ALA A 23 -1.14 -13.58 -2.32
CA ALA A 23 0.02 -13.74 -1.46
C ALA A 23 -0.20 -12.98 -0.13
N PRO A 24 0.10 -13.59 1.03
CA PRO A 24 -0.03 -12.93 2.33
C PRO A 24 0.86 -11.67 2.41
N PRO A 25 0.48 -10.67 3.23
CA PRO A 25 1.16 -9.38 3.26
C PRO A 25 2.56 -9.55 3.86
N PHE A 26 3.56 -8.99 3.19
CA PHE A 26 5.00 -9.02 3.53
C PHE A 26 5.70 -10.37 3.36
N ASN A 27 5.83 -10.82 2.11
CA ASN A 27 6.92 -11.72 1.72
C ASN A 27 7.72 -11.26 0.48
N SER A 28 7.49 -10.03 0.01
CA SER A 28 8.40 -9.39 -0.95
C SER A 28 9.61 -8.85 -0.19
N ALA A 29 10.62 -9.70 0.05
CA ALA A 29 11.91 -9.16 0.47
C ALA A 29 12.43 -8.23 -0.64
N PRO A 30 12.84 -6.99 -0.32
CA PRO A 30 13.19 -6.01 -1.33
C PRO A 30 14.37 -6.50 -2.17
N CYS A 31 14.27 -6.29 -3.48
CA CYS A 31 15.42 -6.39 -4.38
C CYS A 31 16.45 -5.33 -3.99
N ALA A 32 17.71 -5.73 -3.80
CA ALA A 32 18.80 -4.83 -3.45
C ALA A 32 19.07 -3.82 -4.57
N PHE A 33 18.75 -4.18 -5.81
CA PHE A 33 18.79 -3.30 -6.97
C PHE A 33 17.59 -2.35 -7.06
N ASP A 34 16.51 -2.63 -6.32
CA ASP A 34 15.31 -1.77 -6.20
C ASP A 34 15.42 -0.85 -4.96
N ARG A 35 16.58 -0.78 -4.27
CA ARG A 35 16.82 0.18 -3.17
C ARG A 35 17.11 1.57 -3.73
N GLU A 36 16.09 2.20 -4.24
CA GLU A 36 16.20 3.49 -4.92
C GLU A 36 15.39 4.59 -4.22
N PRO A 37 15.64 5.88 -4.53
CA PRO A 37 15.03 7.02 -3.83
C PRO A 37 13.51 6.93 -3.70
N ALA A 38 12.94 7.72 -2.79
CA ALA A 38 11.50 7.85 -2.67
C ALA A 38 10.84 8.09 -4.03
N GLY A 39 9.84 7.27 -4.36
CA GLY A 39 9.11 7.35 -5.64
C GLY A 39 9.69 6.53 -6.79
N TRP A 40 10.79 5.80 -6.62
CA TRP A 40 11.22 4.79 -7.61
C TRP A 40 10.32 3.54 -7.56
N PRO A 41 10.13 2.86 -8.71
CA PRO A 41 9.35 1.63 -8.75
C PRO A 41 9.98 0.51 -7.96
N SER A 42 9.12 -0.35 -7.43
CA SER A 42 9.55 -1.66 -6.93
C SER A 42 8.85 -2.75 -7.71
N VAL A 43 9.55 -3.86 -7.95
CA VAL A 43 8.95 -5.07 -8.52
C VAL A 43 8.75 -6.09 -7.41
N SER A 44 7.54 -6.63 -7.31
CA SER A 44 7.26 -7.71 -6.37
C SER A 44 7.99 -8.99 -6.82
N MET A 45 8.91 -9.49 -6.00
CA MET A 45 9.61 -10.74 -6.32
C MET A 45 8.70 -11.96 -6.22
N ALA A 46 7.54 -11.88 -5.56
CA ALA A 46 6.56 -12.98 -5.54
C ALA A 46 5.70 -13.00 -6.81
N THR A 47 5.11 -11.86 -7.17
CA THR A 47 4.09 -11.78 -8.24
C THR A 47 4.65 -11.27 -9.57
N GLY A 48 5.65 -10.37 -9.49
CA GLY A 48 6.20 -9.62 -10.62
C GLY A 48 5.42 -8.34 -10.93
N GLU A 49 4.52 -7.94 -10.06
CA GLU A 49 3.81 -6.67 -10.19
C GLU A 49 4.76 -5.48 -9.99
N VAL A 50 4.53 -4.41 -10.74
CA VAL A 50 5.19 -3.11 -10.48
C VAL A 50 4.32 -2.32 -9.52
N LEU A 51 4.96 -1.79 -8.49
CA LEU A 51 4.36 -0.97 -7.45
C LEU A 51 5.01 0.41 -7.44
N LEU A 52 4.19 1.46 -7.51
CA LEU A 52 4.62 2.85 -7.30
C LEU A 52 3.95 3.40 -6.05
N ARG A 53 4.70 4.20 -5.28
CA ARG A 53 4.18 5.01 -4.18
C ARG A 53 4.79 6.41 -4.29
N LEU A 54 3.95 7.40 -4.58
CA LEU A 54 4.34 8.77 -4.88
C LEU A 54 3.71 9.71 -3.85
N SER A 55 4.53 10.56 -3.23
CA SER A 55 4.06 11.61 -2.35
C SER A 55 3.74 12.86 -3.18
N ASP A 56 2.46 13.19 -3.26
CA ASP A 56 1.96 14.29 -4.07
C ASP A 56 1.70 15.55 -3.20
N GLY A 57 1.90 15.48 -1.88
CA GLY A 57 1.78 16.60 -0.95
C GLY A 57 1.55 16.17 0.50
N VAL A 58 1.56 17.13 1.41
CA VAL A 58 1.31 16.90 2.84
C VAL A 58 0.31 17.93 3.37
N LEU A 59 -0.69 17.46 4.11
CA LEU A 59 -1.47 18.27 5.05
C LEU A 59 -0.78 18.21 6.40
N ASP A 60 -0.16 19.31 6.79
CA ASP A 60 0.50 19.50 8.07
C ASP A 60 -0.51 19.64 9.22
N GLY A 61 -0.03 19.43 10.44
CA GLY A 61 -0.83 19.49 11.66
C GLY A 61 -0.35 18.46 12.70
N PRO A 62 -1.01 18.41 13.87
CA PRO A 62 -0.69 17.44 14.92
C PRO A 62 -0.76 15.99 14.43
N LEU A 63 -1.71 15.71 13.53
CA LEU A 63 -1.78 14.49 12.74
C LEU A 63 -1.47 14.81 11.28
N ALA A 64 -0.18 14.83 10.94
CA ALA A 64 0.24 15.06 9.57
C ALA A 64 -0.29 13.95 8.63
N PHE A 65 -0.79 14.36 7.48
CA PHE A 65 -1.35 13.46 6.47
C PHE A 65 -0.65 13.63 5.13
N GLU A 66 -0.01 12.56 4.68
CA GLU A 66 0.64 12.52 3.38
C GLU A 66 -0.38 12.14 2.30
N TRP A 67 -0.59 13.04 1.34
CA TRP A 67 -1.36 12.74 0.15
C TRP A 67 -0.51 11.88 -0.78
N THR A 68 -0.73 10.57 -0.74
CA THR A 68 0.01 9.61 -1.55
C THR A 68 -0.84 9.09 -2.69
N ARG A 69 -0.28 9.05 -3.90
CA ARG A 69 -0.80 8.31 -5.03
C ARG A 69 -0.02 7.00 -5.21
N ARG A 70 -0.72 5.92 -5.52
CA ARG A 70 -0.15 4.57 -5.62
C ARG A 70 -0.56 3.91 -6.92
N TYR A 71 0.34 3.15 -7.53
CA TYR A 71 0.06 2.31 -8.68
C TYR A 71 0.38 0.85 -8.35
N CYS A 72 -0.45 -0.07 -8.83
CA CYS A 72 -0.14 -1.50 -8.83
C CYS A 72 -0.59 -2.12 -10.16
N SER A 73 0.32 -2.83 -10.84
CA SER A 73 0.00 -3.48 -12.11
C SER A 73 -0.99 -4.65 -11.97
N GLY A 74 -1.13 -5.23 -10.77
CA GLY A 74 -2.10 -6.29 -10.48
C GLY A 74 -3.55 -5.83 -10.41
N VAL A 75 -3.80 -4.52 -10.38
CA VAL A 75 -5.15 -3.94 -10.21
C VAL A 75 -5.55 -3.03 -11.38
N VAL A 76 -4.91 -3.20 -12.54
CA VAL A 76 -5.15 -2.41 -13.76
C VAL A 76 -6.54 -2.59 -14.37
N GLU A 77 -7.31 -3.59 -13.94
CA GLU A 77 -8.70 -3.82 -14.36
C GLU A 77 -9.71 -3.06 -13.48
N THR A 78 -9.25 -2.44 -12.38
CA THR A 78 -10.08 -1.64 -11.47
C THR A 78 -9.71 -0.17 -11.58
N ALA A 79 -10.70 0.68 -11.84
CA ALA A 79 -10.52 2.14 -11.88
C ALA A 79 -10.89 2.77 -10.54
N SER A 80 -10.02 3.67 -10.04
CA SER A 80 -10.38 4.65 -9.01
C SER A 80 -10.61 6.03 -9.62
N GLU A 81 -10.84 7.05 -8.78
CA GLU A 81 -10.86 8.46 -9.20
C GLU A 81 -9.56 8.91 -9.87
N LEU A 82 -8.43 8.21 -9.63
CA LEU A 82 -7.13 8.42 -10.27
C LEU A 82 -6.89 7.54 -11.50
N GLY A 83 -7.90 6.78 -11.96
CA GLY A 83 -7.80 5.91 -13.12
C GLY A 83 -7.37 4.48 -12.82
N PHE A 84 -7.19 3.70 -13.89
CA PHE A 84 -6.91 2.27 -13.83
C PHE A 84 -5.54 1.98 -13.23
N GLY A 85 -5.50 1.02 -12.30
CA GLY A 85 -4.25 0.65 -11.61
C GLY A 85 -3.78 1.64 -10.55
N TRP A 86 -4.41 2.82 -10.45
CA TRP A 86 -4.04 3.86 -9.49
C TRP A 86 -5.03 3.94 -8.32
N THR A 87 -4.54 4.31 -7.14
CA THR A 87 -5.31 4.64 -5.94
C THR A 87 -4.65 5.81 -5.20
N HIS A 88 -5.31 6.37 -4.19
CA HIS A 88 -4.73 7.39 -3.30
C HIS A 88 -4.89 7.02 -1.82
N ALA A 89 -4.24 7.77 -0.93
CA ALA A 89 -4.22 7.53 0.52
C ALA A 89 -5.58 7.51 1.23
N LEU A 90 -6.67 7.96 0.59
CA LEU A 90 -8.02 7.91 1.14
C LEU A 90 -8.92 6.85 0.49
N CYS A 91 -8.39 6.02 -0.43
CA CYS A 91 -9.10 4.88 -1.05
C CYS A 91 -9.33 3.72 -0.06
N HIS A 92 -9.93 3.98 1.10
CA HIS A 92 -10.41 2.95 2.01
C HIS A 92 -11.88 2.69 1.74
N ARG A 93 -12.26 1.42 1.55
CA ARG A 93 -13.66 1.03 1.36
C ARG A 93 -14.06 0.03 2.43
N LEU A 94 -15.23 0.21 3.00
CA LEU A 94 -15.82 -0.74 3.93
C LEU A 94 -17.19 -1.13 3.39
N HIS A 95 -17.49 -2.42 3.33
CA HIS A 95 -18.82 -2.88 2.95
C HIS A 95 -19.28 -4.05 3.79
N CYS A 96 -20.59 -4.21 3.90
CA CYS A 96 -21.17 -5.40 4.52
C CYS A 96 -21.13 -6.56 3.54
N ASP A 97 -20.67 -7.72 4.01
CA ASP A 97 -20.79 -8.99 3.31
C ASP A 97 -21.42 -10.02 4.26
N GLY A 98 -22.74 -10.17 4.15
CA GLY A 98 -23.55 -10.98 5.05
C GLY A 98 -23.44 -10.52 6.51
N GLN A 99 -22.89 -11.39 7.36
CA GLN A 99 -22.66 -11.10 8.79
C GLN A 99 -21.28 -10.50 9.09
N SER A 100 -20.47 -10.26 8.05
CA SER A 100 -19.11 -9.75 8.16
C SER A 100 -18.98 -8.38 7.50
N LEU A 101 -17.86 -7.73 7.79
CA LEU A 101 -17.43 -6.49 7.15
C LEU A 101 -16.19 -6.80 6.32
N LEU A 102 -16.13 -6.32 5.09
CA LEU A 102 -14.96 -6.41 4.23
C LEU A 102 -14.37 -5.02 4.07
N TRP A 103 -13.13 -4.87 4.52
CA TRP A 103 -12.35 -3.66 4.35
C TRP A 103 -11.38 -3.85 3.18
N THR A 104 -11.42 -2.94 2.22
CA THR A 104 -10.41 -2.82 1.18
C THR A 104 -9.52 -1.62 1.48
N ASP A 105 -8.23 -1.83 1.60
CA ASP A 105 -7.25 -0.75 1.82
C ASP A 105 -6.83 -0.08 0.50
N PRO A 106 -6.05 1.03 0.54
CA PRO A 106 -5.55 1.69 -0.66
C PRO A 106 -4.62 0.84 -1.53
N GLU A 107 -4.09 -0.28 -1.02
CA GLU A 107 -3.31 -1.26 -1.78
C GLU A 107 -4.23 -2.33 -2.41
N ASN A 108 -5.55 -2.11 -2.36
CA ASN A 108 -6.61 -3.05 -2.76
C ASN A 108 -6.53 -4.40 -2.04
N ARG A 109 -5.95 -4.45 -0.85
CA ARG A 109 -5.98 -5.65 -0.01
C ARG A 109 -7.29 -5.72 0.72
N GLU A 110 -7.87 -6.90 0.73
CA GLU A 110 -9.12 -7.15 1.41
C GLU A 110 -8.87 -7.85 2.75
N THR A 111 -9.45 -7.30 3.81
CA THR A 111 -9.45 -7.92 5.14
C THR A 111 -10.87 -8.05 5.62
N ARG A 112 -11.26 -9.27 5.97
CA ARG A 112 -12.59 -9.60 6.47
C ARG A 112 -12.61 -9.55 7.99
N PHE A 113 -13.61 -8.87 8.54
CA PHE A 113 -13.86 -8.76 9.96
C PHE A 113 -15.24 -9.30 10.33
N PRO A 114 -15.39 -9.95 11.49
CA PRO A 114 -16.72 -10.12 12.07
C PRO A 114 -17.31 -8.74 12.42
N ARG A 115 -18.64 -8.62 12.47
CA ARG A 115 -19.28 -7.39 12.97
C ARG A 115 -18.88 -7.11 14.42
N PRO A 116 -18.54 -5.85 14.77
CA PRO A 116 -18.11 -5.53 16.12
C PRO A 116 -19.26 -5.58 17.12
N VAL A 117 -19.01 -6.26 18.23
CA VAL A 117 -19.97 -6.42 19.34
C VAL A 117 -19.70 -5.43 20.48
N GLY A 118 -18.51 -4.85 20.56
CA GLY A 118 -18.10 -3.93 21.62
C GLY A 118 -17.47 -2.62 21.12
N GLN A 119 -17.39 -1.65 22.02
CA GLN A 119 -16.64 -0.40 21.83
C GLN A 119 -15.14 -0.65 21.95
N ARG A 120 -14.34 0.28 21.42
CA ARG A 120 -12.89 0.24 21.53
C ARG A 120 -12.46 0.35 23.01
N PRO A 121 -11.56 -0.52 23.52
CA PRO A 121 -11.05 -0.40 24.88
C PRO A 121 -10.12 0.82 25.05
N ASP A 122 -10.25 1.53 26.17
CA ASP A 122 -9.45 2.73 26.53
C ASP A 122 -7.94 2.46 26.53
N ILE A 123 -7.54 1.26 26.94
CA ILE A 123 -6.16 0.82 26.93
C ILE A 123 -6.00 -0.14 25.75
N SER A 124 -5.39 0.36 24.67
CA SER A 124 -5.03 -0.44 23.49
C SER A 124 -3.87 -1.39 23.86
N ALA A 125 -4.16 -2.45 24.62
CA ALA A 125 -3.26 -3.59 24.68
C ALA A 125 -3.09 -4.07 23.23
N CYS A 126 -1.84 -4.12 22.74
CA CYS A 126 -1.48 -4.45 21.37
C CYS A 126 -2.38 -5.56 20.82
N VAL A 127 -3.34 -5.19 19.97
CA VAL A 127 -4.08 -6.18 19.21
C VAL A 127 -3.07 -6.82 18.26
N THR A 128 -3.00 -8.15 18.30
CA THR A 128 -2.04 -8.96 17.55
C THR A 128 -2.37 -9.05 16.05
N GLY A 129 -3.33 -8.23 15.59
CA GLY A 129 -3.85 -8.20 14.23
C GLY A 129 -4.79 -7.02 14.01
N PRO A 130 -5.33 -6.86 12.80
CA PRO A 130 -6.26 -5.79 12.52
C PRO A 130 -7.60 -6.07 13.24
N ALA A 131 -8.30 -5.02 13.64
CA ALA A 131 -9.59 -5.13 14.32
C ALA A 131 -10.52 -3.99 13.94
N ILE A 132 -11.82 -4.22 14.13
CA ILE A 132 -12.86 -3.21 13.95
C ILE A 132 -13.69 -3.11 15.24
N TYR A 133 -14.06 -1.90 15.62
CA TYR A 133 -14.81 -1.57 16.83
C TYR A 133 -16.02 -0.71 16.50
N ARG A 134 -17.00 -0.67 17.40
CA ARG A 134 -18.03 0.38 17.37
C ARG A 134 -17.44 1.69 17.89
N GLY A 135 -17.77 2.79 17.21
CA GLY A 135 -17.42 4.14 17.63
C GLY A 135 -18.38 4.71 18.68
N ASP A 136 -18.23 6.01 18.93
CA ASP A 136 -18.99 6.73 19.97
C ASP A 136 -20.33 7.23 19.44
N SER A 137 -20.42 7.53 18.14
CA SER A 137 -21.67 7.86 17.47
C SER A 137 -22.36 6.64 16.87
N ASP A 138 -23.69 6.71 16.76
CA ASP A 138 -24.46 5.67 16.08
C ASP A 138 -24.02 5.55 14.61
N GLY A 139 -23.87 4.32 14.14
CA GLY A 139 -23.35 4.02 12.80
C GLY A 139 -21.83 4.20 12.61
N GLU A 140 -21.07 4.65 13.62
CA GLU A 140 -19.61 4.77 13.51
C GLU A 140 -18.90 3.43 13.75
N LEU A 141 -17.97 3.11 12.85
CA LEU A 141 -17.06 1.97 12.96
C LEU A 141 -15.61 2.46 12.93
N ILE A 142 -14.79 1.97 13.86
CA ILE A 142 -13.38 2.35 13.98
C ILE A 142 -12.52 1.14 13.61
N LEU A 143 -11.77 1.26 12.53
CA LEU A 143 -10.85 0.24 12.05
C LEU A 143 -9.42 0.54 12.51
N ALA A 144 -8.81 -0.44 13.19
CA ALA A 144 -7.42 -0.45 13.63
C ALA A 144 -6.63 -1.49 12.80
N PRO A 145 -5.67 -1.09 11.95
CA PRO A 145 -4.87 -2.03 11.17
C PRO A 145 -3.83 -2.80 12.03
N ALA A 146 -3.26 -3.87 11.46
CA ALA A 146 -2.45 -4.87 12.16
C ALA A 146 -1.03 -4.42 12.61
N ALA A 147 -0.56 -3.26 12.15
CA ALA A 147 0.70 -2.68 12.60
C ALA A 147 0.42 -1.77 13.79
N ARG A 148 1.37 -1.60 14.74
CA ARG A 148 1.27 -0.62 15.85
C ARG A 148 0.57 0.65 15.35
N PRO A 149 -0.72 0.87 15.67
CA PRO A 149 -1.53 1.72 14.83
C PRO A 149 -1.05 3.15 15.02
N ARG A 150 -0.44 3.71 13.96
CA ARG A 150 -0.23 5.16 13.86
C ARG A 150 -1.56 5.86 13.57
N HIS A 151 -2.50 5.15 12.94
CA HIS A 151 -3.78 5.69 12.50
C HIS A 151 -4.92 4.69 12.74
N PHE A 152 -6.09 5.24 13.07
CA PHE A 152 -7.39 4.59 13.12
C PHE A 152 -8.27 5.21 12.04
N TYR A 153 -9.01 4.38 11.31
CA TYR A 153 -9.90 4.84 10.25
C TYR A 153 -11.34 4.79 10.74
N HIS A 154 -12.02 5.92 10.67
CA HIS A 154 -13.40 6.07 11.12
C HIS A 154 -14.31 5.98 9.91
N PHE A 155 -15.33 5.14 9.99
CA PHE A 155 -16.36 5.01 8.97
C PHE A 155 -17.71 5.36 9.59
N GLN A 156 -18.40 6.34 9.03
CA GLN A 156 -19.79 6.65 9.35
C GLN A 156 -20.66 6.02 8.27
N ASP A 157 -21.58 5.13 8.65
CA ASP A 157 -22.48 4.45 7.70
C ASP A 157 -21.72 3.78 6.53
N LEU A 158 -20.57 3.17 6.85
CA LEU A 158 -19.63 2.52 5.93
C LEU A 158 -18.80 3.47 5.02
N GLU A 159 -19.00 4.79 5.11
CA GLU A 159 -18.19 5.78 4.40
C GLU A 159 -17.07 6.35 5.29
N LEU A 160 -15.86 6.49 4.76
CA LEU A 160 -14.70 6.99 5.53
C LEU A 160 -14.95 8.44 5.98
N SER A 161 -15.11 8.66 7.28
CA SER A 161 -15.47 9.96 7.88
C SER A 161 -14.30 10.64 8.57
N GLY A 162 -13.22 9.92 8.87
CA GLY A 162 -12.05 10.52 9.50
C GLY A 162 -10.90 9.56 9.75
N ILE A 163 -9.79 10.13 10.20
CA ILE A 163 -8.58 9.40 10.57
C ILE A 163 -8.13 9.96 11.91
N SER A 164 -7.85 9.12 12.90
CA SER A 164 -7.31 9.56 14.19
C SER A 164 -6.03 8.83 14.55
N ASP A 165 -5.29 9.33 15.54
CA ASP A 165 -4.16 8.61 16.13
C ASP A 165 -4.44 8.19 17.58
N ALA A 166 -3.43 7.61 18.24
CA ALA A 166 -3.56 7.18 19.63
C ALA A 166 -3.58 8.35 20.65
N TYR A 167 -3.28 9.57 20.22
CA TYR A 167 -3.26 10.78 21.04
C TYR A 167 -4.56 11.58 20.93
N GLY A 168 -5.52 11.13 20.11
CA GLY A 168 -6.81 11.79 19.91
C GLY A 168 -6.78 12.90 18.86
N ASN A 169 -5.67 13.10 18.14
CA ASN A 169 -5.66 13.99 17.00
C ASN A 169 -6.53 13.38 15.89
N ARG A 170 -7.39 14.18 15.24
CA ARG A 170 -8.35 13.68 14.24
C ARG A 170 -8.39 14.56 13.00
N LEU A 171 -8.31 13.91 11.85
CA LEU A 171 -8.64 14.46 10.54
C LEU A 171 -10.10 14.15 10.25
N SER A 172 -10.84 15.14 9.75
CA SER A 172 -12.24 14.99 9.36
C SER A 172 -12.36 14.94 7.85
N ILE A 173 -13.15 14.00 7.33
CA ILE A 173 -13.35 13.80 5.90
C ILE A 173 -14.80 14.12 5.57
N THR A 174 -14.99 14.92 4.53
CA THR A 174 -16.31 15.27 4.02
C THR A 174 -16.47 14.77 2.60
N TRP A 175 -17.68 14.33 2.29
CA TRP A 175 -18.08 13.82 0.98
C TRP A 175 -19.04 14.80 0.33
N HIS A 176 -19.10 14.76 -1.00
CA HIS A 176 -20.15 15.42 -1.76
C HIS A 176 -20.71 14.44 -2.75
N THR A 177 -21.99 14.09 -2.58
CA THR A 177 -22.65 12.96 -3.26
C THR A 177 -21.91 11.65 -2.96
N ALA A 178 -21.11 11.14 -3.90
CA ALA A 178 -20.31 9.91 -3.74
C ALA A 178 -18.79 10.15 -3.84
N ASN A 179 -18.34 11.40 -3.97
CA ASN A 179 -16.92 11.72 -4.09
C ASN A 179 -16.39 12.33 -2.80
N LEU A 180 -15.20 11.92 -2.41
CA LEU A 180 -14.49 12.55 -1.29
C LEU A 180 -14.19 13.99 -1.69
N ARG A 181 -14.63 14.94 -0.86
CA ARG A 181 -14.50 16.36 -1.14
C ARG A 181 -13.31 16.99 -0.43
N ARG A 182 -13.20 16.78 0.88
CA ARG A 182 -12.20 17.49 1.70
C ARG A 182 -11.73 16.62 2.86
N ILE A 183 -10.44 16.74 3.17
CA ILE A 183 -9.85 16.28 4.44
C ILE A 183 -9.34 17.50 5.21
N ASP A 184 -9.83 17.68 6.43
CA ASP A 184 -9.58 18.83 7.31
C ASP A 184 -8.80 18.38 8.55
N ASN A 185 -7.78 19.13 8.94
CA ASN A 185 -6.96 18.84 10.12
C ASN A 185 -7.52 19.39 11.45
N GLY A 186 -8.67 20.09 11.42
CA GLY A 186 -9.29 20.70 12.59
C GLY A 186 -8.57 21.95 13.11
N ALA A 187 -7.52 22.39 12.43
CA ALA A 187 -6.68 23.55 12.75
C ALA A 187 -6.69 24.59 11.60
N GLY A 188 -7.80 24.66 10.86
CA GLY A 188 -8.00 25.64 9.79
C GLY A 188 -7.14 25.39 8.54
N ARG A 189 -6.73 24.14 8.31
CA ARG A 189 -6.10 23.68 7.06
C ARG A 189 -6.78 22.44 6.54
N ALA A 190 -6.89 22.35 5.22
CA ALA A 190 -7.53 21.21 4.58
C ALA A 190 -6.95 20.95 3.19
N LEU A 191 -7.13 19.72 2.70
CA LEU A 191 -7.00 19.42 1.29
C LEU A 191 -8.39 19.32 0.66
N LEU A 192 -8.61 20.07 -0.43
CA LEU A 192 -9.80 19.95 -1.27
C LEU A 192 -9.48 19.11 -2.49
N LEU A 193 -10.28 18.07 -2.72
CA LEU A 193 -10.19 17.21 -3.89
C LEU A 193 -11.15 17.71 -4.96
N ARG A 194 -10.61 18.24 -6.06
CA ARG A 194 -11.39 18.71 -7.20
C ARG A 194 -11.59 17.59 -8.21
N HIS A 195 -12.83 17.40 -8.60
CA HIS A 195 -13.23 16.36 -9.54
C HIS A 195 -13.74 16.97 -10.85
N ALA A 196 -13.41 16.34 -11.98
CA ALA A 196 -13.96 16.64 -13.29
C ALA A 196 -14.29 15.31 -14.00
N HIS A 197 -15.50 15.19 -14.56
CA HIS A 197 -15.95 13.99 -15.26
C HIS A 197 -15.80 12.68 -14.44
N GLY A 198 -16.06 12.75 -13.13
CA GLY A 198 -15.94 11.59 -12.22
C GLY A 198 -14.51 11.16 -11.89
N ARG A 199 -13.49 11.99 -12.21
CA ARG A 199 -12.08 11.75 -11.88
C ARG A 199 -11.51 12.87 -11.03
N LEU A 200 -10.56 12.55 -10.17
CA LEU A 200 -9.80 13.54 -9.42
C LEU A 200 -8.87 14.28 -10.39
N CYS A 201 -9.08 15.59 -10.57
CA CYS A 201 -8.25 16.40 -11.47
C CYS A 201 -7.26 17.30 -10.73
N ALA A 202 -7.46 17.55 -9.44
CA ALA A 202 -6.49 18.29 -8.62
C ALA A 202 -6.73 18.13 -7.12
N VAL A 203 -5.67 18.42 -6.35
CA VAL A 203 -5.72 18.56 -4.90
C VAL A 203 -5.25 19.96 -4.54
N ASP A 204 -6.11 20.73 -3.89
CA ASP A 204 -5.83 22.08 -3.45
C ASP A 204 -5.53 22.09 -1.95
N TYR A 205 -4.53 22.86 -1.54
CA TYR A 205 -4.27 23.13 -0.13
C TYR A 205 -5.04 24.40 0.27
N GLN A 206 -5.94 24.26 1.25
CA GLN A 206 -6.87 25.31 1.67
C GLN A 206 -6.60 25.81 3.08
N GLN A 207 -6.95 27.07 3.31
CA GLN A 207 -7.02 27.68 4.63
C GLN A 207 -8.46 28.07 4.95
N TYR A 208 -8.86 27.82 6.20
CA TYR A 208 -10.09 28.36 6.73
C TYR A 208 -9.86 29.79 7.20
N ASP A 209 -10.74 30.70 6.79
CA ASP A 209 -10.75 32.08 7.26
C ASP A 209 -11.63 32.20 8.53
N ASP A 210 -10.94 32.25 9.66
CA ASP A 210 -11.52 32.40 11.00
C ASP A 210 -11.71 33.88 11.41
N SER A 211 -11.45 34.84 10.51
CA SER A 211 -11.53 36.29 10.81
C SER A 211 -12.96 36.84 10.96
N GLY A 212 -13.98 35.98 10.97
CA GLY A 212 -15.34 36.45 11.18
C GLY A 212 -15.62 36.80 12.62
N GLU A 213 -16.27 37.94 12.83
CA GLU A 213 -16.82 38.39 14.11
C GLU A 213 -17.56 37.24 14.85
N PRO A 214 -17.32 37.03 16.16
CA PRO A 214 -18.00 36.00 16.96
C PRO A 214 -19.52 36.22 17.14
N GLY A 215 -20.11 37.20 16.44
CA GLY A 215 -21.49 37.68 16.63
C GLY A 215 -22.50 37.29 15.55
N ASP A 216 -22.13 36.50 14.52
CA ASP A 216 -23.05 36.12 13.44
C ASP A 216 -24.02 34.98 13.88
N THR A 217 -24.75 35.25 14.96
CA THR A 217 -25.95 34.52 15.35
C THR A 217 -27.09 35.09 14.52
N LEU A 218 -27.30 34.57 13.32
CA LEU A 218 -28.45 34.92 12.49
C LEU A 218 -29.74 34.55 13.22
N THR A 219 -30.35 35.52 13.88
CA THR A 219 -31.75 35.46 14.31
C THR A 219 -32.63 35.71 13.10
N GLY A 220 -32.94 34.67 12.33
CA GLY A 220 -33.81 34.80 11.15
C GLY A 220 -33.82 33.55 10.27
N HIS A 221 -34.88 33.42 9.45
CA HIS A 221 -35.28 32.22 8.70
C HIS A 221 -34.31 31.75 7.58
N ASN A 222 -33.05 32.19 7.60
CA ASN A 222 -31.98 31.79 6.67
C ASN A 222 -30.71 31.35 7.43
N ALA A 223 -30.87 30.57 8.51
CA ALA A 223 -29.76 30.00 9.29
C ALA A 223 -28.99 28.84 8.60
N GLY A 224 -29.30 28.53 7.33
CA GLY A 224 -28.85 27.30 6.67
C GLY A 224 -27.57 27.39 5.83
N CYS A 225 -27.10 28.58 5.45
CA CYS A 225 -25.98 28.70 4.51
C CYS A 225 -24.92 29.68 5.04
N ARG A 226 -24.06 29.23 5.96
CA ARG A 226 -22.76 29.89 6.12
C ARG A 226 -22.01 29.74 4.80
N PRO A 227 -21.42 30.80 4.21
CA PRO A 227 -20.47 30.61 3.13
C PRO A 227 -19.33 29.75 3.66
N GLU A 228 -18.95 28.71 2.93
CA GLU A 228 -17.74 27.97 3.22
C GLU A 228 -16.56 28.95 3.11
N ARG A 229 -16.04 29.39 4.26
CA ARG A 229 -14.90 30.31 4.37
C ARG A 229 -13.56 29.62 4.11
N TRP A 230 -13.53 28.72 3.12
CA TRP A 230 -12.32 28.05 2.68
C TRP A 230 -11.76 28.76 1.46
N SER A 231 -10.50 29.19 1.54
CA SER A 231 -9.76 29.72 0.40
C SER A 231 -8.63 28.77 0.02
N THR A 232 -8.49 28.51 -1.29
CA THR A 232 -7.34 27.77 -1.80
C THR A 232 -6.12 28.67 -1.76
N LEU A 233 -5.07 28.22 -1.07
CA LEU A 233 -3.78 28.90 -1.04
C LEU A 233 -2.96 28.59 -2.29
N PHE A 234 -2.90 27.31 -2.65
CA PHE A 234 -2.26 26.81 -3.87
C PHE A 234 -2.77 25.40 -4.21
N THR A 235 -2.57 24.98 -5.46
CA THR A 235 -2.83 23.61 -5.90
C THR A 235 -1.58 22.76 -5.67
N LEU A 236 -1.67 21.72 -4.84
CA LEU A 236 -0.57 20.79 -4.55
C LEU A 236 -0.20 19.96 -5.77
N MET A 237 -1.22 19.41 -6.42
CA MET A 237 -1.07 18.47 -7.52
C MET A 237 -2.26 18.60 -8.48
N THR A 238 -1.98 18.46 -9.77
CA THR A 238 -2.98 18.35 -10.84
C THR A 238 -2.77 17.06 -11.62
N TYR A 239 -3.85 16.51 -12.16
CA TYR A 239 -3.86 15.22 -12.86
C TYR A 239 -4.56 15.33 -14.20
N GLN A 240 -4.00 14.68 -15.23
CA GLN A 240 -4.62 14.63 -16.55
C GLN A 240 -4.79 13.20 -17.02
N TYR A 241 -5.85 12.97 -17.79
CA TYR A 241 -6.26 11.66 -18.26
C TYR A 241 -6.45 11.67 -19.78
N ASN A 242 -6.20 10.53 -20.40
CA ASN A 242 -6.65 10.30 -21.78
C ASN A 242 -8.10 9.79 -21.81
N ASP A 243 -8.65 9.65 -23.03
CA ASP A 243 -10.03 9.17 -23.25
C ASP A 243 -10.28 7.73 -22.75
N SER A 244 -9.21 6.94 -22.62
CA SER A 244 -9.27 5.59 -22.04
C SER A 244 -9.23 5.60 -20.51
N GLY A 245 -9.22 6.77 -19.88
CA GLY A 245 -9.24 6.89 -18.43
C GLY A 245 -7.92 6.55 -17.73
N GLN A 246 -6.82 6.55 -18.46
CA GLN A 246 -5.48 6.35 -17.92
C GLN A 246 -4.91 7.70 -17.46
N LEU A 247 -4.29 7.72 -16.28
CA LEU A 247 -3.58 8.89 -15.76
C LEU A 247 -2.30 9.11 -16.56
N ILE A 248 -2.26 10.13 -17.41
CA ILE A 248 -1.15 10.36 -18.35
C ILE A 248 -0.16 11.44 -17.86
N SER A 249 -0.57 12.28 -16.93
CA SER A 249 0.35 13.23 -16.30
C SER A 249 -0.08 13.63 -14.89
N ALA A 250 0.91 14.00 -14.08
CA ALA A 250 0.72 14.65 -12.79
C ALA A 250 1.72 15.80 -12.64
N SER A 251 1.23 16.98 -12.26
CA SER A 251 2.04 18.20 -12.13
C SER A 251 1.89 18.79 -10.74
N ASN A 252 3.02 19.01 -10.06
CA ASN A 252 3.05 19.60 -8.72
C ASN A 252 2.84 21.13 -8.75
N ALA A 253 2.84 21.76 -7.57
CA ALA A 253 2.68 23.21 -7.44
C ALA A 253 3.73 24.05 -8.22
N LEU A 254 4.92 23.49 -8.48
CA LEU A 254 5.99 24.12 -9.26
C LEU A 254 5.90 23.83 -10.76
N GLN A 255 4.83 23.17 -11.22
CA GLN A 255 4.65 22.71 -12.61
C GLN A 255 5.68 21.65 -13.06
N GLU A 256 6.43 21.07 -12.13
CA GLU A 256 7.23 19.89 -12.42
C GLU A 256 6.27 18.74 -12.71
N THR A 257 6.38 18.18 -13.91
CA THR A 257 5.40 17.25 -14.45
C THR A 257 6.01 15.89 -14.72
N GLU A 258 5.33 14.85 -14.26
CA GLU A 258 5.59 13.47 -14.66
C GLU A 258 4.60 13.03 -15.74
N HIS A 259 5.05 12.16 -16.65
CA HIS A 259 4.21 11.57 -17.69
C HIS A 259 4.21 10.05 -17.60
N TYR A 260 3.08 9.43 -17.95
CA TYR A 260 2.91 7.99 -17.93
C TYR A 260 2.34 7.51 -19.26
N ARG A 261 2.82 6.36 -19.73
CA ARG A 261 2.26 5.66 -20.91
C ARG A 261 1.93 4.24 -20.56
N TYR A 262 0.92 3.72 -21.23
CA TYR A 262 0.34 2.41 -20.95
C TYR A 262 0.09 1.65 -22.24
N ASP A 263 -0.10 0.35 -22.11
CA ASP A 263 -0.72 -0.46 -23.15
C ASP A 263 -2.25 -0.28 -23.17
N ALA A 264 -2.92 -0.98 -24.09
CA ALA A 264 -4.38 -0.96 -24.23
C ALA A 264 -5.14 -1.62 -23.06
N ARG A 265 -4.44 -2.29 -22.13
CA ARG A 265 -4.99 -2.93 -20.93
C ARG A 265 -4.56 -2.19 -19.65
N HIS A 266 -4.15 -0.93 -19.79
CA HIS A 266 -3.80 -0.03 -18.68
C HIS A 266 -2.54 -0.44 -17.89
N VAL A 267 -1.71 -1.31 -18.45
CA VAL A 267 -0.42 -1.68 -17.84
C VAL A 267 0.62 -0.63 -18.22
N ILE A 268 1.26 -0.02 -17.22
CA ILE A 268 2.28 1.02 -17.44
C ILE A 268 3.47 0.48 -18.24
N GLN A 269 3.87 1.21 -19.28
CA GLN A 269 5.03 0.90 -20.12
C GLN A 269 6.17 1.90 -19.90
N GLU A 270 5.83 3.15 -19.60
CA GLU A 270 6.78 4.25 -19.48
C GLU A 270 6.36 5.19 -18.35
N ARG A 271 7.35 5.66 -17.58
CA ARG A 271 7.20 6.78 -16.65
C ARG A 271 8.34 7.76 -16.88
N GLN A 272 8.01 8.99 -17.24
CA GLN A 272 8.95 10.09 -17.36
C GLN A 272 8.83 10.99 -16.13
N LEU A 273 9.94 11.16 -15.42
CA LEU A 273 10.10 12.07 -14.29
C LEU A 273 10.32 13.51 -14.81
N ALA A 274 9.96 14.51 -14.00
CA ALA A 274 10.15 15.92 -14.34
C ALA A 274 11.61 16.27 -14.65
N GLY A 275 12.57 15.60 -14.00
CA GLY A 275 14.01 15.76 -14.24
C GLY A 275 14.52 15.12 -15.53
N GLY A 276 13.66 14.57 -16.38
CA GLY A 276 14.03 13.96 -17.67
C GLY A 276 14.46 12.49 -17.62
N ALA A 277 14.51 11.90 -16.42
CA ALA A 277 14.68 10.46 -16.27
C ALA A 277 13.43 9.72 -16.76
N VAL A 278 13.63 8.68 -17.57
CA VAL A 278 12.55 7.84 -18.09
C VAL A 278 12.79 6.41 -17.67
N LEU A 279 11.77 5.80 -17.07
CA LEU A 279 11.73 4.40 -16.71
C LEU A 279 10.86 3.64 -17.71
N PHE A 280 11.31 2.45 -18.08
CA PHE A 280 10.64 1.55 -19.00
C PHE A 280 10.44 0.18 -18.36
N TRP A 281 9.33 -0.48 -18.67
CA TRP A 281 9.04 -1.85 -18.25
C TRP A 281 8.72 -2.74 -19.44
N GLU A 282 9.25 -3.95 -19.39
CA GLU A 282 8.88 -5.05 -20.28
C GLU A 282 8.14 -6.10 -19.48
N TRP A 283 7.06 -6.61 -20.09
CA TRP A 283 6.07 -7.43 -19.41
C TRP A 283 5.96 -8.80 -20.07
N GLN A 284 5.82 -9.81 -19.23
CA GLN A 284 5.24 -11.08 -19.57
C GLN A 284 3.73 -11.03 -19.27
N HIS A 285 2.92 -11.64 -20.12
CA HIS A 285 1.44 -11.62 -20.03
C HIS A 285 0.86 -10.21 -20.21
N CYS A 286 -0.38 -10.00 -19.79
CA CYS A 286 -1.16 -8.78 -20.07
C CYS A 286 -2.27 -8.57 -19.03
N GLY A 287 -2.75 -7.33 -18.90
CA GLY A 287 -3.79 -6.98 -17.91
C GLY A 287 -3.33 -7.23 -16.48
N LYS A 288 -4.22 -7.66 -15.59
CA LYS A 288 -3.86 -7.94 -14.18
C LYS A 288 -2.83 -9.06 -13.99
N HIS A 289 -2.63 -9.91 -15.00
CA HIS A 289 -1.64 -10.99 -14.97
C HIS A 289 -0.25 -10.56 -15.44
N SER A 290 -0.07 -9.28 -15.80
CA SER A 290 1.21 -8.75 -16.24
C SER A 290 2.29 -8.90 -15.17
N ARG A 291 3.43 -9.44 -15.59
CA ARG A 291 4.60 -9.68 -14.77
C ARG A 291 5.81 -9.00 -15.38
N CYS A 292 6.45 -8.11 -14.64
CA CYS A 292 7.65 -7.42 -15.09
C CYS A 292 8.79 -8.43 -15.26
N ILE A 293 9.34 -8.50 -16.48
CA ILE A 293 10.52 -9.31 -16.82
C ILE A 293 11.77 -8.46 -17.00
N ARG A 294 11.60 -7.16 -17.24
CA ARG A 294 12.70 -6.21 -17.31
C ARG A 294 12.21 -4.84 -16.91
N HIS A 295 13.05 -4.10 -16.22
CA HIS A 295 12.88 -2.66 -16.15
C HIS A 295 14.23 -1.95 -16.38
N SER A 296 14.19 -0.75 -16.92
CA SER A 296 15.40 0.00 -17.31
C SER A 296 15.18 1.50 -17.31
N THR A 297 16.26 2.27 -17.37
CA THR A 297 16.23 3.73 -17.52
C THR A 297 16.89 4.24 -18.80
N ASN A 298 16.58 5.46 -19.21
CA ASN A 298 17.19 6.12 -20.38
C ASN A 298 18.67 6.51 -20.19
N PHE A 299 19.21 6.47 -18.98
CA PHE A 299 20.62 6.81 -18.71
C PHE A 299 21.54 5.57 -18.63
N GLY A 300 21.03 4.39 -19.01
CA GLY A 300 21.85 3.23 -19.41
C GLY A 300 22.63 2.53 -18.30
N HIS A 301 22.57 3.00 -17.05
CA HIS A 301 23.25 2.40 -15.89
C HIS A 301 22.35 1.56 -15.00
N MET A 302 21.07 1.44 -15.35
CA MET A 302 20.09 0.69 -14.57
C MET A 302 19.22 -0.10 -15.52
N GLN A 303 19.52 -1.39 -15.61
CA GLN A 303 18.73 -2.39 -16.31
C GLN A 303 18.74 -3.66 -15.47
N ILE A 304 17.55 -4.11 -15.09
CA ILE A 304 17.38 -5.31 -14.27
C ILE A 304 16.48 -6.28 -15.03
N HIS A 305 16.94 -7.51 -15.16
CA HIS A 305 16.18 -8.62 -15.74
C HIS A 305 15.70 -9.58 -14.64
N TYR A 306 14.46 -10.04 -14.75
CA TYR A 306 13.87 -10.98 -13.80
C TYR A 306 13.60 -12.31 -14.47
N GLU A 307 14.29 -13.33 -14.00
CA GLU A 307 14.10 -14.71 -14.45
C GLU A 307 13.33 -15.47 -13.36
N ARG A 308 12.33 -16.26 -13.77
CA ARG A 308 11.53 -17.09 -12.86
C ARG A 308 11.53 -18.51 -13.35
N ASP A 309 11.80 -19.46 -12.46
CA ASP A 309 11.73 -20.88 -12.79
C ASP A 309 10.37 -21.48 -12.38
N GLY A 310 10.12 -22.72 -12.84
CA GLY A 310 8.89 -23.45 -12.50
C GLY A 310 8.87 -24.03 -11.08
N GLN A 311 9.89 -23.79 -10.27
CA GLN A 311 10.04 -24.31 -8.89
C GLN A 311 9.91 -23.20 -7.84
N GLY A 312 9.49 -21.99 -8.25
CA GLY A 312 9.27 -20.86 -7.36
C GLY A 312 10.52 -20.01 -7.10
N ALA A 313 11.63 -20.23 -7.81
CA ALA A 313 12.79 -19.36 -7.74
C ALA A 313 12.67 -18.17 -8.69
N VAL A 314 13.15 -17.02 -8.24
CA VAL A 314 13.15 -15.75 -8.95
C VAL A 314 14.54 -15.16 -8.83
N THR A 315 15.18 -14.82 -9.95
CA THR A 315 16.51 -14.22 -9.99
C THR A 315 16.43 -12.86 -10.65
N ALA A 316 16.82 -11.81 -9.93
CA ALA A 316 17.06 -10.48 -10.49
C ALA A 316 18.53 -10.40 -10.92
N LYS A 317 18.79 -9.95 -12.14
CA LYS A 317 20.14 -9.76 -12.70
C LYS A 317 20.30 -8.31 -13.12
N SER A 318 21.30 -7.64 -12.56
CA SER A 318 21.71 -6.30 -12.95
C SER A 318 22.62 -6.34 -14.17
N GLN A 319 22.75 -5.21 -14.87
CA GLN A 319 23.61 -5.05 -16.04
C GLN A 319 25.10 -5.26 -15.74
N ASP A 320 25.54 -5.03 -14.51
CA ASP A 320 26.91 -5.29 -14.05
C ASP A 320 27.20 -6.77 -13.78
N GLY A 321 26.20 -7.65 -13.99
CA GLY A 321 26.29 -9.08 -13.77
C GLY A 321 26.02 -9.52 -12.33
N SER A 322 25.81 -8.58 -11.39
CA SER A 322 25.36 -8.92 -10.05
C SER A 322 23.96 -9.51 -10.08
N GLN A 323 23.69 -10.46 -9.18
CA GLN A 323 22.43 -11.19 -9.15
C GLN A 323 21.92 -11.39 -7.73
N GLN A 324 20.61 -11.47 -7.58
CA GLN A 324 19.96 -11.79 -6.32
C GLN A 324 18.85 -12.80 -6.58
N THR A 325 18.72 -13.80 -5.70
CA THR A 325 17.75 -14.88 -5.87
C THR A 325 16.82 -14.98 -4.69
N TRP A 326 15.54 -15.21 -4.96
CA TRP A 326 14.50 -15.53 -4.00
C TRP A 326 13.91 -16.88 -4.34
N VAL A 327 13.59 -17.69 -3.34
CA VAL A 327 12.90 -18.96 -3.51
C VAL A 327 11.63 -18.91 -2.68
N TYR A 328 10.50 -19.21 -3.32
CA TYR A 328 9.19 -19.28 -2.68
C TYR A 328 8.71 -20.72 -2.63
N ASP A 329 7.98 -21.07 -1.57
CA ASP A 329 7.24 -22.33 -1.53
C ASP A 329 5.93 -22.27 -2.34
N ASN A 330 5.22 -23.39 -2.43
CA ASN A 330 3.97 -23.50 -3.18
C ASN A 330 2.85 -22.59 -2.65
N ASN A 331 2.97 -22.08 -1.42
CA ASN A 331 2.03 -21.15 -0.81
C ASN A 331 2.46 -19.69 -1.03
N GLY A 332 3.45 -19.44 -1.88
CA GLY A 332 3.98 -18.10 -2.16
C GLY A 332 4.78 -17.50 -1.00
N ARG A 333 5.25 -18.32 -0.05
CA ARG A 333 6.04 -17.83 1.10
C ARG A 333 7.53 -17.89 0.80
N LEU A 334 8.26 -16.82 1.10
CA LEU A 334 9.70 -16.73 0.89
C LEU A 334 10.45 -17.69 1.81
N VAL A 335 11.12 -18.70 1.25
CA VAL A 335 11.90 -19.69 2.01
C VAL A 335 13.41 -19.43 1.96
N SER A 336 13.91 -18.75 0.93
CA SER A 336 15.32 -18.39 0.82
C SER A 336 15.51 -17.08 0.06
N GLN A 337 16.44 -16.25 0.52
CA GLN A 337 16.95 -15.08 -0.19
C GLN A 337 18.47 -15.14 -0.22
N THR A 338 19.07 -15.02 -1.39
CA THR A 338 20.52 -15.00 -1.59
C THR A 338 20.92 -13.68 -2.23
N GLY A 339 21.74 -12.90 -1.52
CA GLY A 339 22.26 -11.60 -1.97
C GLY A 339 23.35 -11.71 -3.05
N PRO A 340 23.74 -10.58 -3.67
CA PRO A 340 24.82 -10.53 -4.66
C PRO A 340 26.20 -10.96 -4.13
N ASP A 341 26.42 -10.82 -2.83
CA ASP A 341 27.61 -11.29 -2.11
C ASP A 341 27.56 -12.80 -1.78
N GLY A 342 26.47 -13.49 -2.14
CA GLY A 342 26.23 -14.89 -1.79
C GLY A 342 25.67 -15.09 -0.38
N ALA A 343 25.47 -14.03 0.40
CA ALA A 343 24.88 -14.12 1.72
C ALA A 343 23.44 -14.65 1.62
N GLN A 344 23.15 -15.74 2.34
CA GLN A 344 21.88 -16.42 2.26
C GLN A 344 21.10 -16.29 3.57
N HIS A 345 19.86 -15.82 3.48
CA HIS A 345 18.88 -15.88 4.55
C HIS A 345 17.86 -16.96 4.23
N GLN A 346 17.47 -17.77 5.21
CA GLN A 346 16.45 -18.80 5.06
C GLN A 346 15.33 -18.62 6.07
N LYS A 347 14.12 -19.05 5.68
CA LYS A 347 12.93 -19.03 6.52
C LYS A 347 12.23 -20.38 6.46
N SER A 348 11.72 -20.82 7.60
CA SER A 348 10.91 -22.03 7.71
C SER A 348 9.55 -21.70 8.30
N TYR A 349 8.50 -22.37 7.81
CA TYR A 349 7.13 -22.14 8.23
C TYR A 349 6.47 -23.45 8.66
N ASP A 350 5.51 -23.38 9.57
CA ASP A 350 4.62 -24.50 9.86
C ASP A 350 3.48 -24.63 8.82
N GLU A 351 2.66 -25.67 9.00
CA GLU A 351 1.49 -25.97 8.19
C GLU A 351 0.44 -24.85 8.24
N GLN A 352 0.42 -24.03 9.30
CA GLN A 352 -0.52 -22.93 9.47
C GLN A 352 -0.02 -21.60 8.87
N GLY A 353 1.12 -21.58 8.20
CA GLY A 353 1.64 -20.33 7.62
C GLY A 353 2.63 -19.58 8.51
N ARG A 354 2.87 -20.02 9.74
CA ARG A 354 3.59 -19.23 10.75
C ARG A 354 5.08 -19.49 10.67
N LEU A 355 5.87 -18.43 10.79
CA LEU A 355 7.34 -18.48 10.74
C LEU A 355 7.86 -19.21 11.99
N ILE A 356 8.59 -20.32 11.83
CA ILE A 356 9.11 -21.12 12.95
C ILE A 356 10.63 -21.04 13.10
N ALA A 357 11.34 -20.65 12.03
CA ALA A 357 12.78 -20.42 12.10
C ALA A 357 13.25 -19.40 11.05
N GLU A 358 14.28 -18.65 11.40
CA GLU A 358 15.08 -17.83 10.50
C GLU A 358 16.55 -18.22 10.64
N ILE A 359 17.26 -18.32 9.53
CA ILE A 359 18.69 -18.63 9.48
C ILE A 359 19.38 -17.48 8.76
N ASP A 360 20.40 -16.91 9.40
CA ASP A 360 21.21 -15.84 8.83
C ASP A 360 22.38 -16.39 7.97
N PRO A 361 23.11 -15.52 7.25
CA PRO A 361 24.23 -15.93 6.40
C PRO A 361 25.40 -16.59 7.15
N LEU A 362 25.51 -16.40 8.46
CA LEU A 362 26.54 -17.01 9.31
C LEU A 362 26.07 -18.36 9.87
N GLY A 363 24.83 -18.78 9.59
CA GLY A 363 24.23 -20.01 10.08
C GLY A 363 23.59 -19.87 11.46
N ALA A 364 23.48 -18.66 12.00
CA ALA A 364 22.81 -18.42 13.27
C ALA A 364 21.30 -18.63 13.09
N VAL A 365 20.69 -19.38 14.01
CA VAL A 365 19.27 -19.77 13.91
C VAL A 365 18.46 -19.12 15.01
N ILE A 366 17.43 -18.36 14.63
CA ILE A 366 16.39 -17.86 15.53
C ILE A 366 15.16 -18.76 15.37
N GLN A 367 14.60 -19.26 16.47
CA GLN A 367 13.38 -20.07 16.44
C GLN A 367 12.20 -19.34 17.09
N TYR A 368 11.02 -19.55 16.53
CA TYR A 368 9.77 -18.97 16.99
C TYR A 368 8.81 -20.09 17.43
N ARG A 369 8.21 -19.95 18.61
CA ARG A 369 7.22 -20.91 19.13
C ARG A 369 5.88 -20.23 19.34
N TYR A 370 4.80 -20.89 18.95
CA TYR A 370 3.44 -20.39 19.12
C TYR A 370 2.67 -21.23 20.13
N ASN A 371 1.79 -20.58 20.89
CA ASN A 371 0.85 -21.26 21.77
C ASN A 371 -0.36 -21.83 20.98
N PRO A 372 -1.23 -22.65 21.61
CA PRO A 372 -2.41 -23.22 20.94
C PRO A 372 -3.38 -22.17 20.38
N THR A 373 -3.39 -20.95 20.94
CA THR A 373 -4.21 -19.82 20.44
C THR A 373 -3.57 -19.07 19.27
N GLY A 374 -2.42 -19.53 18.77
CA GLY A 374 -1.73 -18.95 17.61
C GLY A 374 -0.86 -17.74 17.91
N GLN A 375 -0.70 -17.36 19.18
CA GLN A 375 0.12 -16.22 19.59
C GLN A 375 1.58 -16.64 19.80
N LEU A 376 2.51 -15.73 19.48
CA LEU A 376 3.94 -15.95 19.71
C LEU A 376 4.19 -16.12 21.22
N SER A 377 4.73 -17.27 21.60
CA SER A 377 4.98 -17.67 22.99
C SER A 377 6.46 -17.61 23.38
N ALA A 378 7.38 -17.78 22.42
CA ALA A 378 8.81 -17.64 22.67
C ALA A 378 9.57 -17.29 21.37
N LEU A 379 10.64 -16.51 21.54
CA LEU A 379 11.69 -16.28 20.57
C LEU A 379 12.98 -16.82 21.16
N ILE A 380 13.59 -17.80 20.49
CA ILE A 380 14.80 -18.49 20.94
C ILE A 380 15.95 -17.99 20.08
N PRO A 381 16.89 -17.20 20.63
CA PRO A 381 18.03 -16.71 19.88
C PRO A 381 19.02 -17.84 19.55
N PRO A 382 20.00 -17.59 18.66
CA PRO A 382 21.06 -18.55 18.38
C PRO A 382 21.81 -18.93 19.65
N HIS A 383 22.27 -20.18 19.75
CA HIS A 383 23.19 -20.58 20.81
C HIS A 383 24.58 -20.01 20.51
N ASP A 384 25.20 -19.36 21.50
CA ASP A 384 26.59 -18.89 21.47
C ASP A 384 27.60 -20.04 21.30
#